data_AF-A0A942G7X2-F1
#
_entry.id   AF-A0A942G7X2-F1
#
_cell.length_a   1.000
_cell.length_b   1.000
_cell.length_c   1.000
_cell.angle_alpha   90.00
_cell.angle_beta   90.00
_cell.angle_gamma   90.00
#
_symmetry.space_group_name_H-M   'P 1'
#
loop_
_entity.id
_entity.type
_entity.pdbx_description
1 polymer ?
#
loop_
_entity_poly.entity_id
_entity_poly.type
_entity_poly.pdbx_seq_one_letter_code
_entity_poly.pdbx_strand_id
1 'polypeptide(L)'
;MGYIRIGEKLVSREKIMRMVEKVLDRRSSGLSQQDVADELGLDRSFISRLETLGELRKGGKIALIGFPIGNKAEVASIAEDFGVDHIYLLTEAERWALIREKSGADLLNEIMGLLTALRSFDTVILIGSDMRIKLAEALVDKQIIPMYIGDSPIREDKYIDPDELRQLLQGLRG
;
A
#
# COMPACT_ATOMS: atom_id res chain seq x y z
N MET A 1 -4.06 23.30 36.60
CA MET A 1 -3.87 23.94 35.28
C MET A 1 -4.57 23.08 34.25
N GLY A 2 -5.70 23.52 33.68
CA GLY A 2 -6.48 22.65 32.78
C GLY A 2 -7.64 23.33 32.05
N TYR A 3 -7.76 24.65 32.19
CA TYR A 3 -8.75 25.45 31.47
C TYR A 3 -8.04 26.40 30.52
N ILE A 4 -8.64 26.62 29.35
CA ILE A 4 -8.13 27.47 28.29
C ILE A 4 -9.25 28.44 27.93
N ARG A 5 -8.93 29.74 27.81
CA ARG A 5 -9.86 30.71 27.27
C ARG A 5 -9.78 30.69 25.74
N ILE A 6 -10.90 30.46 25.06
CA ILE A 6 -11.02 30.55 23.61
C ILE A 6 -12.15 31.53 23.30
N GLY A 7 -11.78 32.77 22.95
CA GLY A 7 -12.73 33.88 22.88
C GLY A 7 -13.56 33.98 24.17
N GLU A 8 -14.88 33.97 24.02
CA GLU A 8 -15.80 34.00 25.16
C GLU A 8 -16.06 32.65 25.81
N LYS A 9 -15.31 31.58 25.50
CA LYS A 9 -15.49 30.25 26.12
C LYS A 9 -14.35 29.90 27.07
N LEU A 10 -14.70 29.33 28.23
CA LEU A 10 -13.74 28.71 29.14
C LEU A 10 -13.81 27.20 28.91
N VAL A 11 -12.74 26.65 28.34
CA VAL A 11 -12.69 25.28 27.83
C VAL A 11 -11.84 24.42 28.75
N SER A 12 -12.32 23.25 29.14
CA SER A 12 -11.54 22.29 29.92
C SER A 12 -10.75 21.36 29.00
N ARG A 13 -9.41 21.43 29.06
CA ARG A 13 -8.52 20.52 28.32
C ARG A 13 -8.73 19.08 28.75
N GLU A 14 -8.89 18.83 30.04
CA GLU A 14 -9.15 17.48 30.56
C GLU A 14 -10.46 16.87 30.05
N LYS A 15 -11.54 17.67 29.95
CA LYS A 15 -12.80 17.17 29.37
C LYS A 15 -12.64 16.79 27.90
N ILE A 16 -11.85 17.55 27.14
CA ILE A 16 -11.55 17.23 25.74
C ILE A 16 -10.78 15.92 25.64
N MET A 17 -9.69 15.76 26.41
CA MET A 17 -8.88 14.54 26.37
C MET A 17 -9.69 13.29 26.72
N ARG A 18 -10.51 13.35 27.77
CA ARG A 18 -11.42 12.25 28.12
C ARG A 18 -12.44 11.93 27.03
N MET A 19 -12.89 12.93 26.27
CA MET A 19 -13.79 12.69 25.14
C MET A 19 -13.05 12.01 23.98
N VAL A 20 -11.82 12.44 23.68
CA VAL A 20 -10.95 11.81 22.68
C VAL A 20 -10.69 10.35 23.03
N GLU A 21 -10.30 10.06 24.27
CA GLU A 21 -10.09 8.69 24.77
C GLU A 21 -11.35 7.83 24.57
N LYS A 22 -12.53 8.33 24.95
CA LYS A 22 -13.80 7.61 24.73
C LYS A 22 -14.08 7.31 23.26
N VAL A 23 -13.83 8.27 22.37
CA VAL A 23 -14.00 8.06 20.92
C VAL A 23 -13.07 6.93 20.46
N LEU A 24 -11.79 6.97 20.84
CA LEU A 24 -10.81 5.97 20.45
C LEU A 24 -11.15 4.58 21.03
N ASP A 25 -11.55 4.49 22.31
CA ASP A 25 -11.93 3.25 22.96
C ASP A 25 -13.15 2.59 22.29
N ARG A 26 -14.16 3.39 21.91
CA ARG A 26 -15.35 2.89 21.21
C ARG A 26 -15.03 2.44 19.80
N ARG A 27 -14.18 3.20 19.09
CA ARG A 27 -13.73 2.86 17.73
C ARG A 27 -12.84 1.62 17.73
N SER A 28 -11.95 1.46 18.71
CA SER A 28 -11.14 0.24 18.88
C SER A 28 -11.99 -0.98 19.28
N SER A 29 -13.16 -0.76 19.89
CA SER A 29 -14.13 -1.81 20.21
C SER A 29 -14.99 -2.23 19.02
N GLY A 30 -14.80 -1.63 17.84
CA GLY A 30 -15.42 -2.05 16.58
C GLY A 30 -16.69 -1.29 16.15
N LEU A 31 -17.13 -0.28 16.91
CA LEU A 31 -18.27 0.55 16.52
C LEU A 31 -17.93 1.39 15.29
N SER A 32 -18.87 1.63 14.38
CA SER A 32 -18.63 2.52 13.23
C SER A 32 -18.47 3.98 13.66
N GLN A 33 -17.89 4.83 12.79
CA GLN A 33 -17.81 6.28 13.08
C GLN A 33 -19.20 6.89 13.30
N GLN A 34 -20.24 6.35 12.65
CA GLN A 34 -21.61 6.84 12.81
C GLN A 34 -22.19 6.40 14.17
N ASP A 35 -21.98 5.15 14.58
CA ASP A 35 -22.48 4.65 15.87
C ASP A 35 -21.85 5.42 17.05
N VAL A 36 -20.55 5.69 16.98
CA VAL A 36 -19.85 6.47 18.01
C VAL A 36 -20.29 7.94 18.01
N ALA A 37 -20.58 8.50 16.83
CA ALA A 37 -21.14 9.85 16.70
C ALA A 37 -22.50 9.94 17.40
N ASP A 38 -23.38 8.98 17.13
CA ASP A 38 -24.71 8.92 17.72
C ASP A 38 -24.66 8.64 19.24
N GLU A 39 -23.80 7.73 19.71
CA GLU A 39 -23.63 7.42 21.14
C GLU A 39 -23.08 8.60 21.94
N LEU A 40 -22.09 9.32 21.41
CA LEU A 40 -21.38 10.38 22.13
C LEU A 40 -21.90 11.79 21.83
N GLY A 41 -22.90 11.92 20.94
CA GLY A 41 -23.45 13.21 20.52
C GLY A 41 -22.43 14.08 19.77
N LEU A 42 -21.62 13.45 18.92
CA LEU A 42 -20.57 14.07 18.11
C LEU A 42 -20.93 13.99 16.63
N ASP A 43 -20.23 14.75 15.79
CA ASP A 43 -20.35 14.59 14.34
C ASP A 43 -19.47 13.43 13.85
N ARG A 44 -19.99 12.60 12.94
CA ARG A 44 -19.19 11.56 12.25
C ARG A 44 -17.89 12.14 11.65
N SER A 45 -17.99 13.34 11.06
CA SER A 45 -16.85 14.01 10.44
C SER A 45 -15.79 14.46 11.46
N PHE A 46 -16.19 14.79 12.70
CA PHE A 46 -15.26 15.07 13.79
C PHE A 46 -14.47 13.83 14.18
N ILE A 47 -15.13 12.68 14.29
CA ILE A 47 -14.49 11.39 14.60
C ILE A 47 -13.48 11.02 13.51
N SER A 48 -13.89 11.10 12.24
CA SER A 48 -12.99 10.84 11.10
C SER A 48 -11.76 11.74 11.13
N ARG A 49 -11.92 13.05 11.40
CA ARG A 49 -10.80 13.98 11.53
C ARG A 49 -9.92 13.66 12.74
N LEU A 50 -10.50 13.25 13.86
CA LEU A 50 -9.76 12.85 15.05
C LEU A 50 -8.88 11.62 14.80
N GLU A 51 -9.41 10.61 14.12
CA GLU A 51 -8.63 9.44 13.69
C GLU A 51 -7.49 9.86 12.76
N THR A 52 -7.79 10.74 11.79
CA THR A 52 -6.78 11.28 10.87
C THR A 52 -5.69 12.08 11.60
N LEU A 53 -6.02 12.78 12.69
CA LEU A 53 -5.06 13.54 13.50
C LEU A 53 -4.06 12.64 14.25
N GLY A 54 -4.41 11.37 14.53
CA GLY A 54 -3.59 10.41 15.28
C GLY A 54 -3.06 9.25 14.45
N GLU A 55 -3.22 9.29 13.14
CA GLU A 55 -2.85 8.23 12.20
C GLU A 55 -1.32 8.08 12.10
N LEU A 56 -0.78 6.90 12.46
CA LEU A 56 0.66 6.61 12.39
C LEU A 56 1.11 6.02 11.03
N ARG A 57 0.19 5.47 10.23
CA ARG A 57 0.43 5.01 8.85
C ARG A 57 -0.83 5.20 8.01
N LYS A 58 -0.71 5.86 6.84
CA LYS A 58 -1.70 5.77 5.76
C LYS A 58 -1.35 4.62 4.82
N GLY A 59 -2.38 3.93 4.31
CA GLY A 59 -2.25 3.00 3.19
C GLY A 59 -2.38 1.52 3.58
N GLY A 60 -3.02 0.76 2.68
CA GLY A 60 -3.21 -0.67 2.77
C GLY A 60 -1.95 -1.48 2.44
N LYS A 61 -2.08 -2.80 2.32
CA LYS A 61 -0.94 -3.69 2.00
C LYS A 61 -0.42 -3.41 0.59
N ILE A 62 0.88 -3.21 0.45
CA ILE A 62 1.54 -2.91 -0.83
C ILE A 62 2.32 -4.13 -1.31
N ALA A 63 2.12 -4.53 -2.57
CA ALA A 63 2.99 -5.47 -3.26
C ALA A 63 3.81 -4.76 -4.35
N LEU A 64 5.08 -5.13 -4.51
CA LEU A 64 5.94 -4.73 -5.60
C LEU A 64 6.31 -5.97 -6.42
N ILE A 65 5.95 -5.96 -7.70
CA ILE A 65 6.28 -7.04 -8.64
C ILE A 65 7.01 -6.45 -9.84
N GLY A 66 8.11 -7.08 -10.25
CA GLY A 66 8.89 -6.55 -11.36
C GLY A 66 9.81 -7.56 -12.03
N PHE A 67 9.84 -7.57 -13.36
CA PHE A 67 10.80 -8.34 -14.14
C PHE A 67 10.87 -7.86 -15.59
N PRO A 68 12.06 -7.87 -16.24
CA PRO A 68 13.38 -8.22 -15.70
C PRO A 68 14.13 -7.02 -15.07
N ILE A 69 14.70 -7.19 -13.86
CA ILE A 69 15.31 -6.11 -13.05
C ILE A 69 16.76 -6.41 -12.71
N GLY A 70 17.69 -5.57 -13.18
CA GLY A 70 19.14 -5.76 -13.00
C GLY A 70 19.65 -5.38 -11.60
N ASN A 71 19.14 -4.30 -11.02
CA ASN A 71 19.50 -3.84 -9.67
C ASN A 71 18.48 -4.31 -8.62
N LYS A 72 17.97 -5.55 -8.74
CA LYS A 72 16.87 -6.04 -7.89
C LYS A 72 17.12 -5.94 -6.38
N ALA A 73 18.37 -6.08 -5.94
CA ALA A 73 18.73 -6.00 -4.51
C ALA A 73 18.56 -4.57 -3.97
N GLU A 74 18.94 -3.57 -4.76
CA GLU A 74 18.75 -2.16 -4.43
C GLU A 74 17.26 -1.79 -4.42
N VAL A 75 16.52 -2.23 -5.43
CA VAL A 75 15.06 -2.05 -5.52
C VAL A 75 14.35 -2.70 -4.34
N ALA A 76 14.71 -3.94 -3.98
CA ALA A 76 14.14 -4.64 -2.83
C ALA A 76 14.44 -3.91 -1.52
N SER A 77 15.69 -3.50 -1.29
CA SER A 77 16.08 -2.76 -0.07
C SER A 77 15.27 -1.47 0.08
N ILE A 78 15.10 -0.70 -1.01
CA ILE A 78 14.29 0.52 -0.98
C ILE A 78 12.83 0.17 -0.67
N ALA A 79 12.26 -0.84 -1.33
CA ALA A 79 10.88 -1.25 -1.06
C ALA A 79 10.67 -1.69 0.40
N GLU A 80 11.62 -2.43 0.98
CA GLU A 80 11.62 -2.85 2.39
C GLU A 80 11.68 -1.65 3.34
N ASP A 81 12.59 -0.70 3.10
CA ASP A 81 12.70 0.55 3.87
C ASP A 81 11.41 1.37 3.84
N PHE A 82 10.67 1.24 2.73
CA PHE A 82 9.39 1.88 2.53
C PHE A 82 8.19 1.10 3.08
N GLY A 83 8.40 -0.10 3.61
CA GLY A 83 7.37 -0.93 4.25
C GLY A 83 6.45 -1.62 3.25
N VAL A 84 6.98 -2.00 2.08
CA VAL A 84 6.29 -2.85 1.11
C VAL A 84 6.14 -4.27 1.69
N ASP A 85 4.91 -4.78 1.70
CA ASP A 85 4.54 -6.03 2.39
C ASP A 85 4.92 -7.28 1.59
N HIS A 86 5.09 -7.17 0.27
CA HIS A 86 5.51 -8.26 -0.59
C HIS A 86 6.34 -7.76 -1.77
N ILE A 87 7.51 -8.37 -1.99
CA ILE A 87 8.44 -8.00 -3.04
C ILE A 87 8.75 -9.24 -3.87
N TYR A 88 8.44 -9.19 -5.16
CA TYR A 88 8.72 -10.26 -6.10
C TYR A 88 9.41 -9.70 -7.34
N LEU A 89 10.75 -9.80 -7.36
CA LEU A 89 11.60 -9.24 -8.40
C LEU A 89 12.45 -10.34 -9.03
N LEU A 90 12.53 -10.36 -10.36
CA LEU A 90 13.35 -11.33 -11.09
C LEU A 90 14.26 -10.63 -12.08
N THR A 91 15.47 -11.15 -12.23
CA THR A 91 16.31 -10.92 -13.41
C THR A 91 15.76 -11.69 -14.61
N GLU A 92 16.24 -11.37 -15.81
CA GLU A 92 15.96 -12.09 -17.05
C GLU A 92 16.42 -13.55 -16.95
N ALA A 93 17.58 -13.81 -16.34
CA ALA A 93 18.09 -15.16 -16.12
C ALA A 93 17.15 -15.99 -15.22
N GLU A 94 16.68 -15.40 -14.12
CA GLU A 94 15.76 -16.05 -13.17
C GLU A 94 14.37 -16.27 -13.78
N ARG A 95 13.88 -15.30 -14.56
CA ARG A 95 12.64 -15.44 -15.33
C ARG A 95 12.71 -16.64 -16.27
N TRP A 96 13.83 -16.83 -16.97
CA TRP A 96 14.01 -17.99 -17.85
C TRP A 96 14.21 -19.30 -17.09
N ALA A 97 14.87 -19.29 -15.93
CA ALA A 97 15.00 -20.48 -15.08
C ALA A 97 13.62 -20.99 -14.64
N LEU A 98 12.74 -20.08 -14.18
CA LEU A 98 11.37 -20.39 -13.79
C LEU A 98 10.55 -21.04 -14.92
N ILE A 99 10.74 -20.60 -16.17
CA ILE A 99 10.02 -21.14 -17.33
C ILE A 99 10.58 -22.49 -17.77
N ARG A 100 11.92 -22.65 -17.74
CA ARG A 100 12.57 -23.87 -18.26
C ARG A 100 12.41 -25.07 -17.34
N GLU A 101 12.30 -24.84 -16.04
CA GLU A 101 12.26 -25.92 -15.04
C GLU A 101 10.86 -26.48 -14.80
N LYS A 102 9.82 -25.85 -15.37
CA LYS A 102 8.42 -26.15 -15.05
C LYS A 102 7.65 -26.68 -16.26
N SER A 103 6.75 -27.64 -16.01
CA SER A 103 5.76 -27.98 -17.03
C SER A 103 4.78 -26.83 -17.22
N GLY A 104 4.10 -26.78 -18.37
CA GLY A 104 3.09 -25.75 -18.63
C GLY A 104 1.96 -25.71 -17.58
N ALA A 105 1.61 -26.88 -17.02
CA ALA A 105 0.61 -26.97 -15.95
C ALA A 105 1.13 -26.41 -14.61
N ASP A 106 2.39 -26.66 -14.28
CA ASP A 106 3.00 -26.14 -13.04
C ASP A 106 3.13 -24.62 -13.08
N LEU A 107 3.52 -24.07 -14.24
CA LEU A 107 3.60 -22.62 -14.45
C LEU A 107 2.23 -21.96 -14.29
N LEU A 108 1.16 -22.57 -14.84
CA LEU A 108 -0.19 -22.06 -14.69
C LEU A 108 -0.64 -22.03 -13.23
N ASN A 109 -0.39 -23.11 -12.48
CA ASN A 109 -0.73 -23.21 -11.06
C ASN A 109 -0.02 -22.13 -10.23
N GLU A 110 1.25 -21.87 -10.51
CA GLU A 110 2.02 -20.83 -9.83
C GLU A 110 1.49 -19.42 -10.15
N ILE A 111 1.18 -19.13 -11.42
CA ILE A 111 0.56 -17.87 -11.82
C ILE A 111 -0.78 -17.67 -11.07
N MET A 112 -1.61 -18.71 -10.99
CA MET A 112 -2.87 -18.66 -10.24
C MET A 112 -2.67 -18.41 -8.74
N GLY A 113 -1.61 -19.00 -8.17
CA GLY A 113 -1.20 -18.75 -6.78
C GLY A 113 -0.78 -17.30 -6.55
N LEU A 114 0.07 -16.75 -7.44
CA LEU A 114 0.50 -15.36 -7.39
C LEU A 114 -0.68 -14.40 -7.54
N LEU A 115 -1.57 -14.64 -8.50
CA LEU A 115 -2.78 -13.82 -8.69
C LEU A 115 -3.68 -13.85 -7.45
N THR A 116 -3.83 -15.02 -6.82
CA THR A 116 -4.59 -15.16 -5.57
C THR A 116 -3.93 -14.37 -4.43
N ALA A 117 -2.61 -14.46 -4.28
CA ALA A 117 -1.87 -13.71 -3.28
C ALA A 117 -2.01 -12.19 -3.49
N LEU A 118 -1.92 -11.73 -4.75
CA LEU A 118 -2.03 -10.33 -5.14
C LEU A 118 -3.37 -9.69 -4.77
N ARG A 119 -4.47 -10.47 -4.75
CA ARG A 119 -5.79 -9.99 -4.34
C ARG A 119 -5.86 -9.56 -2.87
N SER A 120 -4.91 -9.99 -2.03
CA SER A 120 -4.84 -9.61 -0.62
C SER A 120 -4.17 -8.25 -0.38
N PHE A 121 -3.62 -7.64 -1.43
CA PHE A 121 -2.98 -6.33 -1.38
C PHE A 121 -3.95 -5.25 -1.88
N ASP A 122 -3.84 -4.06 -1.30
CA ASP A 122 -4.66 -2.90 -1.64
C ASP A 122 -4.06 -2.13 -2.81
N THR A 123 -2.72 -2.15 -2.92
CA THR A 123 -1.97 -1.53 -4.00
C THR A 123 -0.91 -2.49 -4.53
N VAL A 124 -0.83 -2.63 -5.85
CA VAL A 124 0.19 -3.45 -6.52
C VAL A 124 1.01 -2.55 -7.45
N ILE A 125 2.28 -2.36 -7.15
CA ILE A 125 3.23 -1.68 -8.04
C ILE A 125 3.76 -2.73 -9.02
N LEU A 126 3.54 -2.51 -10.31
CA LEU A 126 3.98 -3.39 -11.38
C LEU A 126 5.08 -2.72 -12.21
N ILE A 127 6.29 -3.28 -12.14
CA ILE A 127 7.42 -2.92 -12.98
C ILE A 127 7.47 -3.85 -14.19
N GLY A 128 7.26 -3.32 -15.39
CA GLY A 128 7.22 -4.15 -16.58
C GLY A 128 7.12 -3.34 -17.87
N SER A 129 7.07 -4.05 -18.99
CA SER A 129 6.82 -3.38 -20.27
C SER A 129 5.36 -2.95 -20.40
N ASP A 130 5.12 -1.97 -21.27
CA ASP A 130 3.80 -1.45 -21.65
C ASP A 130 2.70 -2.52 -21.84
N MET A 131 2.95 -3.55 -22.67
CA MET A 131 1.97 -4.60 -22.98
C MET A 131 1.71 -5.53 -21.79
N ARG A 132 2.74 -5.81 -20.98
CA ARG A 132 2.67 -6.76 -19.87
C ARG A 132 1.92 -6.17 -18.68
N ILE A 133 2.11 -4.88 -18.43
CA ILE A 133 1.36 -4.15 -17.42
C ILE A 133 -0.13 -4.10 -17.80
N LYS A 134 -0.47 -3.73 -19.04
CA LYS A 134 -1.87 -3.74 -19.53
C LYS A 134 -2.55 -5.10 -19.38
N LEU A 135 -1.81 -6.18 -19.64
CA LEU A 135 -2.32 -7.54 -19.44
C LEU A 135 -2.60 -7.81 -17.95
N ALA A 136 -1.70 -7.42 -17.06
CA ALA A 136 -1.90 -7.59 -15.62
C ALA A 136 -3.07 -6.74 -15.09
N GLU A 137 -3.22 -5.50 -15.57
CA GLU A 137 -4.38 -4.63 -15.28
C GLU A 137 -5.71 -5.27 -15.68
N ALA A 138 -5.76 -5.97 -16.81
CA ALA A 138 -6.95 -6.68 -17.25
C ALA A 138 -7.28 -7.93 -16.39
N LEU A 139 -6.30 -8.48 -15.67
CA LEU A 139 -6.43 -9.72 -14.89
C LEU A 139 -6.61 -9.47 -13.39
N VAL A 140 -6.20 -8.31 -12.89
CA VAL A 140 -6.17 -7.96 -11.47
C VAL A 140 -7.19 -6.86 -11.19
N ASP A 141 -8.23 -7.19 -10.43
CA ASP A 141 -9.28 -6.26 -9.99
C ASP A 141 -8.81 -5.42 -8.77
N LYS A 142 -7.66 -4.75 -8.90
CA LYS A 142 -7.04 -3.92 -7.84
C LYS A 142 -6.36 -2.69 -8.42
N GLN A 143 -6.03 -1.75 -7.55
CA GLN A 143 -5.22 -0.59 -7.92
C GLN A 143 -3.80 -1.05 -8.30
N ILE A 144 -3.55 -1.07 -9.60
CA ILE A 144 -2.21 -1.24 -10.15
C ILE A 144 -1.56 0.12 -10.35
N ILE A 145 -0.31 0.24 -9.92
CA ILE A 145 0.52 1.41 -10.17
C ILE A 145 1.63 0.98 -11.13
N PRO A 146 1.60 1.45 -12.38
CA PRO A 146 2.54 1.02 -13.39
C PRO A 146 3.89 1.76 -13.24
N MET A 147 5.00 1.03 -13.39
CA MET A 147 6.34 1.57 -13.60
C MET A 147 6.90 0.94 -14.89
N TYR A 148 6.94 1.74 -15.95
CA TYR A 148 7.28 1.25 -17.28
C TYR A 148 8.79 1.17 -17.48
N ILE A 149 9.28 0.01 -17.92
CA ILE A 149 10.71 -0.23 -18.19
C ILE A 149 11.03 -0.41 -19.68
N GLY A 150 10.10 0.00 -20.55
CA GLY A 150 10.23 -0.03 -22.01
C GLY A 150 9.15 -0.84 -22.71
N ASP A 151 9.33 -1.06 -24.01
CA ASP A 151 8.37 -1.77 -24.86
C ASP A 151 8.61 -3.28 -24.86
N SER A 152 7.53 -4.05 -24.98
CA SER A 152 7.62 -5.49 -25.18
C SER A 152 8.15 -5.86 -26.58
N PRO A 153 8.99 -6.90 -26.73
CA PRO A 153 9.53 -7.77 -25.70
C PRO A 153 10.83 -7.25 -25.09
N ILE A 154 10.92 -7.26 -23.76
CA ILE A 154 12.18 -7.01 -23.04
C ILE A 154 12.96 -8.33 -22.96
N ARG A 155 14.26 -8.28 -23.32
CA ARG A 155 15.16 -9.46 -23.39
C ARG A 155 16.45 -9.28 -22.58
N GLU A 156 16.52 -8.21 -21.82
CA GLU A 156 17.68 -7.84 -21.02
C GLU A 156 17.19 -7.24 -19.71
N ASP A 157 17.99 -7.36 -18.67
CA ASP A 157 17.72 -6.72 -17.38
C ASP A 157 17.63 -5.20 -17.53
N LYS A 158 16.61 -4.61 -16.90
CA LYS A 158 16.46 -3.16 -16.84
C LYS A 158 16.89 -2.63 -15.49
N TYR A 159 17.60 -1.51 -15.52
CA TYR A 159 17.97 -0.77 -14.32
C TYR A 159 16.79 0.11 -13.91
N ILE A 160 16.43 0.07 -12.63
CA ILE A 160 15.42 0.94 -12.03
C ILE A 160 16.12 2.07 -11.33
N ASP A 161 15.76 3.30 -11.68
CA ASP A 161 16.26 4.47 -10.98
C ASP A 161 15.78 4.43 -9.51
N PRO A 162 16.71 4.34 -8.53
CA PRO A 162 16.38 4.34 -7.11
C PRO A 162 15.57 5.56 -6.68
N ASP A 163 15.83 6.73 -7.26
CA ASP A 163 15.18 7.97 -6.86
C ASP A 163 13.75 8.05 -7.42
N GLU A 164 13.52 7.54 -8.64
CA GLU A 164 12.18 7.38 -9.19
C GLU A 164 11.33 6.44 -8.33
N LEU A 165 11.90 5.30 -7.93
CA LEU A 165 11.23 4.35 -7.03
C LEU A 165 10.90 4.98 -5.67
N ARG A 166 11.84 5.71 -5.07
CA ARG A 166 11.61 6.43 -3.81
C ARG A 166 10.50 7.45 -3.95
N GLN A 167 10.49 8.24 -5.02
CA GLN A 167 9.44 9.24 -5.26
C GLN A 167 8.06 8.57 -5.39
N LEU A 168 7.98 7.47 -6.14
CA LEU A 168 6.75 6.69 -6.27
C LEU A 168 6.26 6.18 -4.91
N LEU A 169 7.13 5.54 -4.13
CA LEU A 169 6.79 5.00 -2.81
C LEU A 169 6.46 6.10 -1.78
N GLN A 170 7.12 7.26 -1.85
CA GLN A 170 6.77 8.44 -1.05
C GLN A 170 5.37 8.93 -1.36
N GLY A 171 4.97 8.95 -2.63
CA GLY A 171 3.61 9.33 -3.05
C GLY A 171 2.51 8.41 -2.52
N LEU A 172 2.85 7.18 -2.12
CA LEU A 172 1.93 6.21 -1.52
C LEU A 172 1.85 6.30 0.00
N ARG A 173 2.87 6.88 0.64
CA ARG A 173 2.86 7.22 2.05
C ARG A 173 2.11 8.54 2.22
N GLY A 174 0.79 8.45 2.35
CA GLY A 174 -0.02 9.61 2.67
C GLY A 174 0.17 10.11 4.09
#